data_AF-A0A101E0S0-F1
#
_entry.id   AF-A0A101E0S0-F1
#
_cell.length_a   1.000
_cell.length_b   1.000
_cell.length_c   1.000
_cell.angle_alpha   90.00
_cell.angle_beta   90.00
_cell.angle_gamma   90.00
#
_symmetry.space_group_name_H-M   'P 1'
#
loop_
_entity.id
_entity.type
_entity.pdbx_description
1 polymer ?
#
loop_
_entity_poly.entity_id
_entity_poly.type
_entity_poly.pdbx_seq_one_letter_code
_entity_poly.pdbx_strand_id
1 'polypeptide(L)'
;MISGGNSRKKKEIFYLTEKIDVPEQITTKDYVLVYGALYDLNKQRTLVRMMEALELFGLGSITDCKLSHLSQGQRRMVQLSVAYILQRKV
;
A
#
# COMPACT_ATOMS: atom_id res chain seq x y z
N MET A 1 -31.76 5.46 13.72
CA MET A 1 -31.21 4.49 12.74
C MET A 1 -30.09 5.20 12.00
N ILE A 2 -28.85 4.72 12.14
CA ILE A 2 -27.69 5.39 11.55
C ILE A 2 -27.74 5.12 10.05
N SER A 3 -27.87 6.17 9.26
CA SER A 3 -27.92 6.12 7.79
C SER A 3 -26.76 5.28 7.26
N GLY A 4 -27.08 4.21 6.53
CA GLY A 4 -26.14 3.36 5.80
C GLY A 4 -25.46 4.12 4.66
N GLY A 5 -24.56 5.03 5.03
CA GLY A 5 -23.82 5.88 4.12
C GLY A 5 -22.77 5.08 3.35
N ASN A 6 -23.19 4.51 2.22
CA ASN A 6 -22.40 4.30 1.00
C ASN A 6 -20.90 3.95 1.19
N SER A 7 -20.59 2.87 1.91
CA SER A 7 -19.20 2.39 2.12
C SER A 7 -18.45 2.05 0.82
N ARG A 8 -19.16 1.93 -0.32
CA ARG A 8 -18.57 1.64 -1.64
C ARG A 8 -17.71 2.79 -2.17
N LYS A 9 -18.10 4.05 -1.97
CA LYS A 9 -17.39 5.22 -2.55
C LYS A 9 -15.96 5.39 -2.00
N LYS A 10 -15.70 5.02 -0.74
CA LYS A 10 -14.36 5.17 -0.13
C LYS A 10 -13.27 4.32 -0.81
N LYS A 11 -13.64 3.27 -1.55
CA LYS A 11 -12.67 2.39 -2.23
C LYS A 11 -12.29 2.88 -3.63
N GLU A 12 -12.85 3.98 -4.12
CA GLU A 12 -12.58 4.45 -5.49
C GLU A 12 -11.21 5.09 -5.66
N ILE A 13 -10.71 5.79 -4.64
CA ILE A 13 -9.48 6.57 -4.68
C ILE A 13 -8.53 6.13 -3.56
N PHE A 14 -7.26 5.94 -3.88
CA PHE A 14 -6.20 5.80 -2.88
C PHE A 14 -5.75 7.18 -2.41
N TYR A 15 -6.02 7.52 -1.16
CA TYR A 15 -5.63 8.80 -0.58
C TYR A 15 -4.25 8.70 0.08
N LEU A 16 -3.29 9.45 -0.44
CA LEU A 16 -1.93 9.56 0.09
C LEU A 16 -1.75 10.93 0.77
N THR A 17 -1.54 10.94 2.09
CA THR A 17 -1.33 12.17 2.87
C THR A 17 0.09 12.71 2.72
N GLU A 18 0.29 14.02 2.92
CA GLU A 18 1.63 14.61 2.97
C GLU A 18 2.46 14.00 4.13
N LYS A 19 1.89 13.95 5.33
CA LYS A 19 2.49 13.28 6.49
C LYS A 19 2.54 11.77 6.26
N ILE A 20 3.71 11.17 6.47
CA ILE A 20 3.92 9.73 6.39
C ILE A 20 3.59 9.14 7.76
N ASP A 21 2.38 8.61 7.90
CA ASP A 21 1.92 7.91 9.09
C ASP A 21 1.62 6.45 8.72
N VAL A 22 2.55 5.55 9.04
CA VAL A 22 2.48 4.13 8.69
C VAL A 22 2.71 3.27 9.94
N PRO A 23 2.06 2.10 10.06
CA PRO A 23 2.26 1.23 11.21
C PRO A 23 3.70 0.71 11.25
N GLU A 24 4.45 0.98 12.32
CA GLU A 24 5.89 0.71 12.33
C GLU A 24 6.27 -0.77 12.50
N GLN A 25 5.37 -1.57 13.09
CA GLN A 25 5.67 -2.95 13.50
C GLN A 25 5.39 -4.00 12.42
N ILE A 26 4.84 -3.60 11.27
CA ILE A 26 4.54 -4.50 10.16
C ILE A 26 5.62 -4.43 9.08
N THR A 27 5.71 -5.48 8.27
CA THR A 27 6.65 -5.53 7.14
C THR A 27 6.11 -4.73 5.94
N THR A 28 7.01 -4.36 5.01
CA THR A 28 6.63 -3.81 3.70
C THR A 28 5.60 -4.69 3.00
N LYS A 29 5.82 -6.01 2.99
CA LYS A 29 4.92 -7.00 2.41
C LYS A 29 3.54 -7.00 3.07
N ASP A 30 3.49 -7.02 4.40
CA ASP A 30 2.21 -7.01 5.12
C ASP A 30 1.44 -5.72 4.87
N TYR A 31 2.13 -4.58 4.86
CA TYR A 31 1.55 -3.28 4.54
C TYR A 31 0.85 -3.31 3.18
N VAL A 32 1.55 -3.74 2.14
CA VAL A 32 1.01 -3.77 0.77
C VAL A 32 -0.11 -4.82 0.64
N LEU A 33 0.01 -5.98 1.31
CA LEU A 33 -1.04 -7.00 1.34
C LEU A 33 -2.33 -6.51 2.02
N VAL A 34 -2.21 -5.77 3.13
CA VAL A 34 -3.37 -5.18 3.83
C VAL A 34 -4.12 -4.23 2.91
N TYR A 35 -3.40 -3.32 2.24
CA TYR A 35 -4.04 -2.44 1.27
C TYR A 35 -4.60 -3.19 0.07
N GLY A 36 -3.90 -4.21 -0.44
CA GLY A 36 -4.42 -5.09 -1.48
C GLY A 36 -5.78 -5.69 -1.10
N ALA A 37 -5.86 -6.28 0.09
CA ALA A 37 -7.11 -6.87 0.60
C ALA A 37 -8.20 -5.81 0.81
N LEU A 38 -7.87 -4.63 1.36
CA LEU A 38 -8.81 -3.54 1.60
C LEU A 38 -9.50 -3.07 0.31
N TYR A 39 -8.76 -3.06 -0.80
CA TYR A 39 -9.23 -2.65 -2.13
C TYR A 39 -9.61 -3.83 -3.04
N ASP A 40 -9.84 -5.01 -2.44
CA ASP A 40 -10.36 -6.21 -3.12
C ASP A 40 -9.44 -6.76 -4.22
N LEU A 41 -8.11 -6.57 -4.10
CA LEU A 41 -7.11 -7.22 -4.94
C LEU A 41 -6.83 -8.65 -4.48
N ASN A 42 -6.63 -9.55 -5.44
CA ASN A 42 -6.17 -10.91 -5.17
C ASN A 42 -4.75 -10.91 -4.57
N LYS A 43 -4.51 -11.71 -3.52
CA LYS A 43 -3.21 -11.81 -2.81
C LYS A 43 -2.03 -12.08 -3.73
N GLN A 44 -2.14 -13.04 -4.65
CA GLN A 44 -1.06 -13.41 -5.56
C GLN A 44 -0.75 -12.28 -6.53
N ARG A 45 -1.80 -11.64 -7.08
CA ARG A 45 -1.66 -10.45 -7.92
C ARG A 45 -0.98 -9.31 -7.15
N THR A 46 -1.40 -9.05 -5.91
CA THR A 46 -0.79 -8.01 -5.05
C THR A 46 0.71 -8.26 -4.84
N LEU A 47 1.12 -9.50 -4.57
CA LEU A 47 2.53 -9.83 -4.36
C LEU A 47 3.37 -9.62 -5.62
N VAL A 48 2.91 -10.10 -6.77
CA VAL A 48 3.62 -9.91 -8.05
C VAL A 48 3.81 -8.43 -8.35
N ARG A 49 2.71 -7.65 -8.26
CA ARG A 49 2.75 -6.22 -8.52
C ARG A 49 3.54 -5.41 -7.51
N MET A 50 3.56 -5.85 -6.25
CA MET A 50 4.40 -5.26 -5.21
C MET A 50 5.87 -5.43 -5.56
N MET A 51 6.29 -6.64 -5.97
CA MET A 51 7.67 -6.90 -6.35
C MET A 51 8.07 -6.05 -7.56
N GLU A 52 7.23 -5.96 -8.59
CA GLU A 52 7.44 -5.06 -9.74
C GLU A 52 7.62 -3.59 -9.30
N ALA A 53 6.76 -3.11 -8.39
CA ALA A 53 6.80 -1.73 -7.91
C ALA A 53 8.06 -1.45 -7.08
N LEU A 54 8.41 -2.36 -6.17
CA LEU A 54 9.62 -2.22 -5.34
C LEU A 54 10.87 -2.27 -6.21
N GLU A 55 10.92 -3.15 -7.22
CA GLU A 55 12.05 -3.21 -8.15
C GLU A 55 12.17 -1.91 -8.96
N LEU A 56 11.05 -1.39 -9.49
CA LEU A 56 10.99 -0.11 -10.20
C LEU A 56 11.50 1.06 -9.34
N PHE A 57 11.32 0.97 -8.02
CA PHE A 57 11.75 1.99 -7.06
C PHE A 57 13.17 1.78 -6.52
N GLY A 58 13.88 0.72 -6.95
CA GLY A 58 15.20 0.37 -6.43
C GLY A 58 15.16 -0.17 -4.99
N LEU A 59 14.05 -0.79 -4.59
CA LEU A 59 13.76 -1.26 -3.23
C LEU A 59 13.46 -2.76 -3.16
N GLY A 60 13.85 -3.58 -4.15
CA GLY A 60 13.54 -5.02 -4.18
C GLY A 60 13.94 -5.78 -2.90
N SER A 61 14.99 -5.33 -2.21
CA SER A 61 15.53 -5.95 -0.98
C SER A 61 14.71 -5.69 0.29
N ILE A 62 13.73 -4.77 0.31
CA ILE A 62 13.04 -4.38 1.55
C ILE A 62 11.73 -5.14 1.82
N THR A 63 11.44 -6.17 1.03
CA THR A 63 10.16 -6.89 1.03
C THR A 63 9.74 -7.36 2.44
N ASP A 64 10.64 -7.98 3.19
CA ASP A 64 10.37 -8.50 4.54
C ASP A 64 10.91 -7.58 5.65
N CYS A 65 11.34 -6.35 5.33
CA CYS A 65 11.78 -5.37 6.32
C CYS A 65 10.58 -4.73 7.04
N LYS A 66 10.71 -4.53 8.36
CA LYS A 66 9.76 -3.71 9.14
C LYS A 66 9.79 -2.25 8.68
N LEU A 67 8.62 -1.61 8.62
CA LEU A 67 8.52 -0.19 8.26
C LEU A 67 9.31 0.72 9.22
N SER A 68 9.46 0.33 10.50
CA SER A 68 10.31 1.02 11.48
C SER A 68 11.76 1.21 11.02
N HIS A 69 12.32 0.26 10.27
CA HIS A 69 13.71 0.27 9.81
C HIS A 69 13.91 1.05 8.50
N LEU A 70 12.83 1.52 7.87
CA LEU A 70 12.87 2.28 6.64
C LEU A 70 13.00 3.77 6.92
N SER A 71 13.79 4.47 6.09
CA SER A 71 13.81 5.93 6.08
C SER A 71 12.43 6.50 5.69
N GLN A 72 12.18 7.78 5.98
CA GLN A 72 10.94 8.42 5.56
C GLN A 72 10.72 8.33 4.04
N GLY A 73 11.77 8.51 3.23
CA GLY A 73 11.70 8.35 1.78
C GLY A 73 11.31 6.93 1.35
N GLN A 74 11.91 5.91 1.99
CA GLN A 74 11.55 4.52 1.71
C GLN A 74 10.10 4.21 2.12
N ARG A 75 9.67 4.68 3.29
CA ARG A 75 8.26 4.56 3.72
C ARG A 75 7.33 5.20 2.71
N ARG A 76 7.67 6.38 2.17
CA ARG A 76 6.90 7.03 1.09
C ARG A 76 6.83 6.19 -0.17
N MET A 77 7.94 5.60 -0.61
CA MET A 77 7.97 4.73 -1.78
C MET A 77 7.13 3.45 -1.57
N VAL A 78 7.09 2.91 -0.34
CA VAL A 78 6.17 1.82 0.00
C VAL A 78 4.69 2.26 -0.09
N GLN A 79 4.35 3.48 0.32
CA GLN A 79 2.98 3.99 0.10
C GLN A 79 2.67 4.18 -1.40
N LEU A 80 3.64 4.65 -2.18
CA LEU A 80 3.49 4.79 -3.63
C LEU A 80 3.38 3.43 -4.33
N SER A 81 3.96 2.37 -3.79
CA SER A 81 3.80 1.03 -4.35
C SER A 81 2.35 0.57 -4.23
N VAL A 82 1.67 0.91 -3.13
CA VAL A 82 0.22 0.69 -2.98
C VAL A 82 -0.57 1.43 -4.06
N ALA A 83 -0.28 2.72 -4.29
CA ALA A 83 -0.93 3.47 -5.37
C ALA A 83 -0.69 2.82 -6.74
N TYR A 84 0.56 2.38 -6.99
CA TYR A 84 0.96 1.72 -8.23
C TYR A 84 0.21 0.40 -8.45
N ILE A 85 0.09 -0.48 -7.44
CA ILE A 85 -0.60 -1.76 -7.63
C ILE A 85 -2.10 -1.60 -7.86
N LEU A 86 -2.69 -0.51 -7.35
CA LEU A 86 -4.12 -0.23 -7.44
C LEU A 86 -4.52 0.24 -8.84
N GLN A 87 -3.66 0.96 -9.57
CA GLN A 87 -3.90 1.53 -10.90
C GLN A 87 -5.34 2.04 -11.13
N ARG A 88 -5.94 2.69 -10.12
CA ARG A 88 -7.30 3.20 -10.25
C ARG A 88 -7.30 4.52 -11.02
N LYS A 89 -8.32 4.70 -11.85
CA LYS A 89 -8.55 5.96 -12.56
C LYS A 89 -8.85 7.04 -11.52
N VAL A 90 -8.15 8.16 -11.62
CA VAL A 90 -8.36 9.38 -10.83
C VAL A 90 -9.67 10.04 -11.25
#